data_AF-A0A2A6JN98-F1
#
_entry.id   AF-A0A2A6JN98-F1
#
_cell.length_a   1.000
_cell.length_b   1.000
_cell.length_c   1.000
_cell.angle_alpha   90.00
_cell.angle_beta   90.00
_cell.angle_gamma   90.00
#
_symmetry.space_group_name_H-M   'P 1'
#
loop_
_entity.id
_entity.type
_entity.pdbx_description
1 polymer ?
#
loop_
_entity_poly.entity_id
_entity_poly.type
_entity_poly.pdbx_seq_one_letter_code
_entity_poly.pdbx_strand_id
1 'polypeptide(L)'
;MRGFKSSFHEVQRVTATFDKVADIIAETSEIDRATITPESHTIDDLGIDSLDFLDIVFAIDKEFGIKIPLEKWTQEVNEGKVSTEEYFVLKNLCAKIDELKAAKA
;
A
#
# COMPACT_ATOMS: atom_id res chain seq x y z
N MET A 1 23.92 -13.64 -23.19
CA MET A 1 23.06 -14.11 -22.08
C MET A 1 23.21 -13.16 -20.88
N ARG A 2 22.63 -11.96 -20.92
CA ARG A 2 22.59 -11.03 -19.78
C ARG A 2 21.26 -10.29 -19.87
N GLY A 3 20.39 -10.45 -18.88
CA GLY A 3 19.08 -9.80 -18.87
C GLY A 3 18.16 -10.23 -17.72
N PHE A 4 18.41 -11.34 -17.04
CA PHE A 4 17.42 -11.90 -16.11
C PHE A 4 17.55 -11.45 -14.63
N LYS A 5 18.56 -10.65 -14.26
CA LYS A 5 18.81 -10.32 -12.84
C LYS A 5 18.03 -9.10 -12.30
N SER A 6 17.44 -8.26 -13.16
CA SER A 6 16.78 -7.02 -12.69
C SER A 6 15.36 -7.24 -12.17
N SER A 7 14.57 -8.10 -12.82
CA SER A 7 13.15 -8.31 -12.49
C SER A 7 12.95 -9.12 -11.19
N PHE A 8 13.91 -9.97 -10.82
CA PHE A 8 13.82 -10.79 -9.60
C PHE A 8 13.84 -10.00 -8.29
N HIS A 9 14.47 -8.81 -8.26
CA HIS A 9 14.54 -7.98 -7.05
C HIS A 9 13.31 -7.08 -6.85
N GLU A 10 12.52 -6.87 -7.90
CA GLU A 10 11.29 -6.07 -7.87
C GLU A 10 10.12 -6.94 -7.37
N VAL A 11 10.04 -8.19 -7.84
CA VAL A 11 9.02 -9.17 -7.41
C VAL A 11 9.20 -9.57 -5.94
N GLN A 12 10.44 -9.67 -5.43
CA GLN A 12 10.69 -10.06 -4.03
C GLN A 12 10.37 -8.95 -3.01
N ARG A 13 10.53 -7.67 -3.38
CA ARG A 13 10.25 -6.55 -2.46
C ARG A 13 8.75 -6.33 -2.23
N VAL A 14 7.96 -6.46 -3.30
CA VAL A 14 6.50 -6.35 -3.21
C VAL A 14 5.94 -7.38 -2.23
N THR A 15 6.43 -8.63 -2.23
CA THR A 15 5.85 -9.69 -1.38
C THR A 15 5.94 -9.42 0.12
N ALA A 16 7.11 -9.00 0.64
CA ALA A 16 7.30 -8.84 2.09
C ALA A 16 6.49 -7.67 2.69
N THR A 17 6.43 -6.55 1.98
CA THR A 17 5.63 -5.39 2.43
C THR A 17 4.15 -5.64 2.19
N PHE A 18 3.79 -6.26 1.06
CA PHE A 18 2.42 -6.63 0.76
C PHE A 18 1.82 -7.55 1.82
N ASP A 19 2.53 -8.60 2.23
CA ASP A 19 1.95 -9.57 3.15
C ASP A 19 1.52 -8.91 4.46
N LYS A 20 2.37 -8.03 4.99
CA LYS A 20 2.10 -7.24 6.19
C LYS A 20 0.96 -6.23 6.01
N VAL A 21 0.93 -5.51 4.89
CA VAL A 21 -0.15 -4.56 4.60
C VAL A 21 -1.49 -5.28 4.45
N ALA A 22 -1.51 -6.43 3.76
CA ALA A 22 -2.70 -7.22 3.58
C ALA A 22 -3.19 -7.86 4.90
N ASP A 23 -2.29 -8.28 5.79
CA ASP A 23 -2.65 -8.74 7.13
C ASP A 23 -3.30 -7.61 7.96
N ILE A 24 -2.71 -6.40 7.93
CA ILE A 24 -3.28 -5.22 8.60
C ILE A 24 -4.69 -4.91 8.09
N ILE A 25 -4.89 -4.92 6.78
CA ILE A 25 -6.21 -4.67 6.18
C ILE A 25 -7.22 -5.75 6.59
N ALA A 26 -6.82 -7.02 6.53
CA ALA A 26 -7.69 -8.13 6.93
C ALA A 26 -8.14 -8.00 8.39
N GLU A 27 -7.22 -7.65 9.29
CA GLU A 27 -7.52 -7.47 10.72
C GLU A 27 -8.34 -6.21 11.01
N THR A 28 -8.05 -5.10 10.33
CA THR A 28 -8.66 -3.80 10.64
C THR A 28 -10.07 -3.65 10.05
N SER A 29 -10.30 -4.23 8.87
CA SER A 29 -11.57 -4.11 8.14
C SER A 29 -12.38 -5.41 8.11
N GLU A 30 -11.97 -6.44 8.87
CA GLU A 30 -12.61 -7.76 8.92
C GLU A 30 -12.78 -8.42 7.53
N ILE A 31 -11.83 -8.18 6.63
CA ILE A 31 -11.81 -8.72 5.27
C ILE A 31 -11.04 -10.05 5.26
N ASP A 32 -11.53 -11.04 4.51
CA ASP A 32 -10.78 -12.28 4.32
C ASP A 32 -9.43 -12.01 3.64
N ARG A 33 -8.34 -12.32 4.34
CA ARG A 33 -6.97 -12.16 3.85
C ARG A 33 -6.74 -12.81 2.48
N ALA A 34 -7.46 -13.89 2.16
CA ALA A 34 -7.36 -14.60 0.90
C ALA A 34 -7.95 -13.82 -0.30
N THR A 35 -8.82 -12.84 -0.06
CA THR A 35 -9.41 -12.00 -1.12
C THR A 35 -8.59 -10.76 -1.43
N ILE A 36 -7.58 -10.47 -0.62
CA ILE A 36 -6.72 -9.29 -0.77
C ILE A 36 -5.57 -9.64 -1.73
N THR A 37 -5.49 -8.91 -2.84
CA THR A 37 -4.48 -9.11 -3.89
C THR A 37 -3.65 -7.84 -4.10
N PRO A 38 -2.43 -7.94 -4.67
CA PRO A 38 -1.64 -6.75 -5.00
C PRO A 38 -2.35 -5.78 -5.95
N GLU A 39 -3.28 -6.28 -6.76
CA GLU A 39 -4.07 -5.50 -7.71
C GLU A 39 -5.31 -4.85 -7.07
N SER A 40 -5.71 -5.28 -5.87
CA SER A 40 -6.90 -4.77 -5.21
C SER A 40 -6.77 -3.26 -4.94
N HIS A 41 -7.82 -2.53 -5.29
CA HIS A 41 -8.04 -1.17 -4.89
C HIS A 41 -8.70 -1.13 -3.50
N THR A 42 -8.13 -0.41 -2.54
CA THR A 42 -8.60 -0.41 -1.14
C THR A 42 -10.03 0.07 -1.02
N ILE A 43 -10.41 1.12 -1.76
CA ILE A 43 -11.78 1.65 -1.75
C ILE A 43 -12.67 0.88 -2.73
N ASP A 44 -12.37 0.94 -4.03
CA ASP A 44 -13.24 0.40 -5.09
C ASP A 44 -13.44 -1.12 -5.06
N ASP A 45 -12.42 -1.91 -4.70
CA ASP A 45 -12.52 -3.38 -4.71
C ASP A 45 -12.76 -3.96 -3.31
N LEU A 46 -12.05 -3.46 -2.30
CA LEU A 46 -12.15 -3.98 -0.93
C LEU A 46 -13.26 -3.30 -0.12
N GLY A 47 -13.86 -2.23 -0.63
CA GLY A 47 -14.98 -1.54 0.02
C GLY A 47 -14.61 -0.81 1.31
N ILE A 48 -13.31 -0.53 1.52
CA ILE A 48 -12.81 0.13 2.72
C ILE A 48 -13.25 1.59 2.68
N ASP A 49 -13.94 2.04 3.72
CA ASP A 49 -14.36 3.43 3.84
C ASP A 49 -13.20 4.34 4.27
N SER A 50 -13.43 5.65 4.23
CA SER A 50 -12.38 6.63 4.53
C SER A 50 -11.93 6.65 5.98
N LEU A 51 -12.78 6.23 6.93
CA LEU A 51 -12.42 6.16 8.35
C LEU A 51 -11.59 4.92 8.64
N ASP A 52 -12.02 3.77 8.13
CA ASP A 52 -11.27 2.51 8.25
C ASP A 52 -9.89 2.63 7.59
N PHE A 53 -9.80 3.36 6.47
CA PHE A 53 -8.52 3.61 5.82
C PHE A 53 -7.56 4.47 6.68
N LEU A 54 -8.07 5.36 7.54
CA LEU A 54 -7.22 6.10 8.48
C LEU A 54 -6.59 5.17 9.51
N ASP A 55 -7.36 4.21 10.03
CA ASP A 55 -6.88 3.24 11.00
C ASP A 55 -5.86 2.27 10.38
N ILE A 56 -6.11 1.82 9.14
CA ILE A 56 -5.14 1.03 8.36
C ILE A 56 -3.83 1.80 8.18
N VAL A 57 -3.89 3.07 7.76
CA VAL A 57 -2.69 3.89 7.57
C VAL A 57 -1.94 4.08 8.90
N PHE A 58 -2.66 4.27 10.01
CA PHE A 58 -2.04 4.36 11.32
C PHE A 58 -1.34 3.06 11.75
N ALA A 59 -1.95 1.90 11.48
CA ALA A 59 -1.37 0.60 11.74
C ALA A 59 -0.11 0.36 10.88
N ILE A 60 -0.15 0.75 9.60
CA ILE A 60 1.02 0.69 8.69
C ILE A 60 2.14 1.61 9.17
N ASP A 61 1.84 2.87 9.54
CA ASP A 61 2.82 3.81 10.09
C ASP A 61 3.57 3.20 11.30
N LYS A 62 2.82 2.53 12.19
CA LYS A 62 3.37 1.86 13.37
C LYS A 62 4.20 0.62 13.03
N GLU A 63 3.69 -0.27 12.17
CA GLU A 63 4.37 -1.54 11.80
C GLU A 63 5.71 -1.28 11.11
N PHE A 64 5.74 -0.32 10.19
CA PHE A 64 6.94 -0.03 9.40
C PHE A 64 7.78 1.12 9.98
N GLY A 65 7.29 1.78 11.02
CA GLY A 65 7.94 2.94 11.61
C GLY A 65 8.11 4.09 10.62
N ILE A 66 7.11 4.38 9.80
CA ILE A 66 7.12 5.47 8.80
C ILE A 66 6.06 6.53 9.11
N LYS A 67 5.93 7.52 8.23
CA LYS A 67 4.82 8.47 8.23
C LYS A 67 4.28 8.62 6.80
N ILE A 68 3.16 7.98 6.52
CA ILE A 68 2.45 8.13 5.26
C ILE A 68 1.85 9.54 5.20
N PRO A 69 2.12 10.33 4.14
CA PRO A 69 1.60 11.68 3.99
C PRO A 69 0.18 11.66 3.41
N LEU A 70 -0.75 11.00 4.11
CA LEU A 70 -2.10 10.71 3.59
C LEU A 70 -2.89 11.97 3.19
N GLU A 71 -2.78 13.05 3.96
CA GLU A 71 -3.42 14.33 3.61
C GLU A 71 -2.95 14.85 2.25
N LYS A 72 -1.64 14.77 1.99
CA LYS A 72 -1.08 15.17 0.70
C LYS A 72 -1.56 14.27 -0.43
N TRP A 73 -1.57 12.96 -0.22
CA TRP A 73 -2.02 11.98 -1.22
C TRP A 73 -3.49 12.20 -1.60
N THR A 74 -4.36 12.38 -0.60
CA THR A 74 -5.79 12.66 -0.83
C THR A 74 -6.00 14.01 -1.51
N GLN A 75 -5.22 15.04 -1.15
CA GLN A 75 -5.26 16.33 -1.85
C GLN A 75 -4.86 16.19 -3.34
N GLU A 76 -3.77 15.50 -3.64
CA GLU A 76 -3.31 15.33 -5.03
C GLU A 76 -4.33 14.57 -5.89
N VAL A 77 -5.00 13.56 -5.32
CA VAL A 77 -6.09 12.84 -5.99
C VAL A 77 -7.30 13.76 -6.23
N ASN A 78 -7.73 14.51 -5.21
CA ASN A 78 -8.86 15.43 -5.31
C ASN A 78 -8.62 16.58 -6.31
N GLU A 79 -7.38 17.02 -6.45
CA GLU A 79 -6.96 18.03 -7.44
C GLU A 79 -6.74 17.43 -8.84
N GLY A 80 -6.89 16.11 -9.01
CA GLY A 80 -6.69 15.41 -10.28
C GLY A 80 -5.23 15.38 -10.75
N LYS A 81 -4.26 15.59 -9.84
CA LYS A 81 -2.82 15.54 -10.14
C LYS A 81 -2.33 14.11 -10.33
N VAL A 82 -2.96 13.17 -9.63
CA VAL A 82 -2.66 11.73 -9.66
C VAL A 82 -3.96 10.94 -9.61
N SER A 83 -3.95 9.73 -10.20
CA SER A 83 -5.06 8.79 -10.10
C SER A 83 -5.14 8.19 -8.70
N THR A 84 -6.33 7.72 -8.29
CA THR A 84 -6.50 6.92 -7.07
C THR A 84 -5.61 5.68 -7.09
N GLU A 85 -5.38 5.09 -8.27
CA GLU A 85 -4.52 3.92 -8.46
C GLU A 85 -3.10 4.13 -7.92
N GLU A 86 -2.56 5.35 -7.98
CA GLU A 86 -1.19 5.64 -7.53
C GLU A 86 -1.00 5.38 -6.03
N TYR A 87 -2.06 5.56 -5.23
CA TYR A 87 -1.98 5.49 -3.77
C TYR A 87 -2.86 4.42 -3.14
N PHE A 88 -3.95 4.02 -3.79
CA PHE A 88 -4.97 3.16 -3.22
C PHE A 88 -4.99 1.75 -3.82
N VAL A 89 -4.19 1.47 -4.85
CA VAL A 89 -3.94 0.08 -5.31
C VAL A 89 -2.78 -0.51 -4.52
N LEU A 90 -2.97 -1.72 -3.97
CA LEU A 90 -2.07 -2.26 -2.94
C LEU A 90 -0.61 -2.42 -3.36
N LYS A 91 -0.32 -2.87 -4.59
CA LYS A 91 1.07 -2.96 -5.08
C LYS A 91 1.76 -1.59 -5.13
N ASN A 92 1.01 -0.54 -5.47
CA ASN A 92 1.53 0.82 -5.56
C ASN A 92 1.71 1.42 -4.15
N LEU A 93 0.72 1.22 -3.27
CA LEU A 93 0.82 1.57 -1.85
C LEU A 93 2.06 0.94 -1.20
N CYS A 94 2.28 -0.36 -1.44
CA CYS A 94 3.46 -1.07 -0.91
C CYS A 94 4.77 -0.50 -1.44
N ALA A 95 4.83 -0.13 -2.73
CA ALA A 95 6.00 0.52 -3.29
C ALA A 95 6.31 1.86 -2.61
N LYS A 96 5.29 2.69 -2.33
CA LYS A 96 5.46 3.96 -1.59
C LYS A 96 5.90 3.73 -0.15
N ILE A 97 5.36 2.70 0.52
CA ILE A 97 5.79 2.31 1.87
C ILE A 97 7.27 1.95 1.87
N ASP A 98 7.74 1.19 0.88
CA ASP A 98 9.15 0.84 0.75
C ASP A 98 10.06 2.04 0.46
N GLU A 99 9.60 2.99 -0.36
CA GLU A 99 10.29 4.27 -0.58
C GLU A 99 10.43 5.08 0.73
N LEU A 100 9.34 5.18 1.51
CA LEU A 100 9.33 5.88 2.80
C LEU A 100 10.26 5.21 3.81
N LYS A 101 10.29 3.88 3.86
CA LYS A 101 11.22 3.11 4.70
C LYS A 101 12.66 3.37 4.31
N ALA A 102 12.97 3.34 3.01
CA ALA A 102 14.31 3.59 2.50
C ALA A 102 14.80 5.02 2.78
N ALA A 103 13.90 6.02 2.75
CA ALA A 103 14.24 7.41 3.04
C ALA A 103 14.50 7.69 4.54
N LYS A 104 14.07 6.80 5.44
CA LYS A 104 14.26 6.91 6.89
C LYS A 104 15.51 6.18 7.41
N ALA A 105 16.05 5.24 6.63
CA ALA A 105 17.25 4.46 6.94
C ALA A 105 18.53 5.30 6.80
#